data_AF-A0A4V1Q4N2-F1
#
_entry.id   AF-A0A4V1Q4N2-F1
#
_cell.length_a   1.000
_cell.length_b   1.000
_cell.length_c   1.000
_cell.angle_alpha   90.00
_cell.angle_beta   90.00
_cell.angle_gamma   90.00
#
_symmetry.space_group_name_H-M   'P 1'
#
loop_
_entity.id
_entity.type
_entity.pdbx_description
1 polymer ?
#
loop_
_entity_poly.entity_id
_entity_poly.type
_entity_poly.pdbx_seq_one_letter_code
_entity_poly.pdbx_strand_id
1 'polypeptide(L)'
;MDVDHFDGPNDNICNSTITYMLDGNVGLAADLALMAQAAALARERNRTFFVDDTYWTRGKWTDYFQDVAITQQGPEPGCSRPPPEELLAKYHFGHQFQNHYENSYGHDLNRARPIFEHSETSFSTTIQPNEKMTNLINTAKQELLASISTQDPHLNIDEHNTAESDYISVHIRRGDRIPHGWEYHRKPIPIKEYVDAVLETIKRTQEIDSSKPPVVYVASDSPAAIDEFNQAYHFSTFAISKSVHSDVRRLSSPKEYRQDTFDAFSLEERRSLTKGALIDLALVTGLWDSGRDPHLHATICSVSSNFGRLAVIGLGWDKAFGNVNKMGEIDQANKRWVDVDLKGHEIPVWEAFELF
;
A
#
# COMPACT_ATOMS: atom_id res chain seq x y z
N MET A 1 -19.84 -19.42 -6.16
CA MET A 1 -21.26 -19.80 -6.20
C MET A 1 -22.03 -18.53 -5.92
N ASP A 2 -22.97 -18.19 -6.80
CA ASP A 2 -23.86 -17.05 -6.60
C ASP A 2 -24.97 -17.44 -5.62
N VAL A 3 -25.49 -16.45 -4.89
CA VAL A 3 -26.68 -16.61 -4.05
C VAL A 3 -27.82 -15.91 -4.75
N ASP A 4 -28.89 -16.65 -5.01
CA ASP A 4 -30.11 -16.07 -5.55
C ASP A 4 -30.83 -15.27 -4.46
N HIS A 5 -31.39 -14.12 -4.84
CA HIS A 5 -32.22 -13.32 -3.94
C HIS A 5 -33.42 -14.14 -3.47
N PHE A 6 -33.81 -13.98 -2.20
CA PHE A 6 -35.10 -14.49 -1.76
C PHE A 6 -36.21 -13.66 -2.41
N ASP A 7 -37.16 -14.32 -3.10
CA ASP A 7 -38.33 -13.69 -3.72
C ASP A 7 -39.14 -12.90 -2.66
N GLY A 8 -38.90 -11.59 -2.59
CA GLY A 8 -39.53 -10.65 -1.67
C GLY A 8 -39.64 -9.26 -2.30
N PRO A 9 -40.51 -8.36 -1.80
CA PRO A 9 -40.94 -7.13 -2.48
C PRO A 9 -39.92 -5.98 -2.41
N ASN A 10 -38.63 -6.28 -2.47
CA ASN A 10 -37.58 -5.26 -2.53
C ASN A 10 -37.19 -5.01 -3.99
N ASP A 11 -38.02 -4.26 -4.71
CA ASP A 11 -37.88 -3.92 -6.14
C ASP A 11 -36.62 -3.08 -6.48
N ASN A 12 -35.74 -2.80 -5.52
CA ASN A 12 -34.55 -1.97 -5.72
C ASN A 12 -33.23 -2.64 -5.29
N ILE A 13 -33.18 -3.97 -5.08
CA ILE A 13 -31.89 -4.67 -4.86
C ILE A 13 -31.23 -4.91 -6.22
N CYS A 14 -29.91 -4.75 -6.29
CA CYS A 14 -29.16 -5.04 -7.52
C CYS A 14 -29.25 -6.52 -7.89
N ASN A 15 -29.49 -6.85 -9.16
CA ASN A 15 -29.61 -8.23 -9.62
C ASN A 15 -28.29 -9.02 -9.47
N SER A 16 -27.14 -8.35 -9.48
CA SER A 16 -25.85 -9.03 -9.30
C SER A 16 -24.81 -8.14 -8.64
N THR A 17 -24.26 -8.63 -7.52
CA THR A 17 -23.32 -7.87 -6.70
C THR A 17 -22.10 -8.66 -6.28
N ILE A 18 -21.04 -7.94 -5.95
CA ILE A 18 -19.94 -8.44 -5.12
C ILE A 18 -19.78 -7.48 -3.95
N THR A 19 -19.89 -8.00 -2.73
CA THR A 19 -19.71 -7.23 -1.51
C THR A 19 -18.44 -7.68 -0.82
N TYR A 20 -17.49 -6.77 -0.62
CA TYR A 20 -16.30 -7.02 0.18
C TYR A 20 -16.54 -6.60 1.63
N MET A 21 -16.34 -7.51 2.57
CA MET A 21 -16.51 -7.24 4.00
C MET A 21 -15.17 -6.87 4.63
N LEU A 22 -15.10 -5.68 5.23
CA LEU A 22 -13.96 -5.23 6.03
C LEU A 22 -14.14 -5.72 7.46
N ASP A 23 -13.39 -6.75 7.86
CA ASP A 23 -13.46 -7.32 9.22
C ASP A 23 -12.45 -6.67 10.19
N GLY A 24 -11.35 -6.14 9.65
CA GLY A 24 -10.29 -5.46 10.39
C GLY A 24 -9.30 -6.38 11.11
N ASN A 25 -9.32 -7.69 10.86
CA ASN A 25 -8.50 -8.67 11.59
C ASN A 25 -7.09 -8.88 10.98
N VAL A 26 -6.91 -8.60 9.69
CA VAL A 26 -5.67 -8.92 8.94
C VAL A 26 -4.70 -7.73 8.78
N GLY A 27 -5.16 -6.51 9.10
CA GLY A 27 -4.40 -5.26 9.01
C GLY A 27 -4.82 -4.40 7.82
N LEU A 28 -4.64 -3.09 7.94
CA LEU A 28 -5.14 -2.10 6.95
C LEU A 28 -4.66 -2.38 5.52
N ALA A 29 -3.35 -2.57 5.32
CA ALA A 29 -2.83 -2.80 3.98
C ALA A 29 -3.33 -4.13 3.41
N ALA A 30 -3.45 -5.18 4.23
CA ALA A 30 -4.02 -6.45 3.77
C ALA A 30 -5.48 -6.31 3.34
N ASP A 31 -6.31 -5.62 4.15
CA ASP A 31 -7.71 -5.32 3.83
C ASP A 31 -7.83 -4.62 2.47
N LEU A 32 -7.05 -3.57 2.24
CA LEU A 32 -7.09 -2.79 0.99
C LEU A 32 -6.60 -3.61 -0.21
N ALA A 33 -5.58 -4.43 0.00
CA ALA A 33 -4.98 -5.24 -1.04
C ALA A 33 -5.94 -6.35 -1.52
N LEU A 34 -6.61 -7.03 -0.59
CA LEU A 34 -7.68 -7.99 -0.91
C LEU A 34 -8.89 -7.29 -1.53
N MET A 35 -9.31 -6.14 -0.99
CA MET A 35 -10.40 -5.35 -1.55
C MET A 35 -10.12 -4.94 -3.00
N ALA A 36 -8.86 -4.61 -3.34
CA ALA A 36 -8.47 -4.28 -4.70
C ALA A 36 -8.75 -5.43 -5.68
N GLN A 37 -8.57 -6.67 -5.27
CA GLN A 37 -8.92 -7.84 -6.09
C GLN A 37 -10.42 -8.06 -6.19
N ALA A 38 -11.16 -7.86 -5.10
CA ALA A 38 -12.62 -7.96 -5.11
C ALA A 38 -13.26 -6.93 -6.04
N ALA A 39 -12.75 -5.69 -6.01
CA ALA A 39 -13.17 -4.62 -6.90
C ALA A 39 -12.89 -4.98 -8.37
N ALA A 40 -11.72 -5.54 -8.68
CA ALA A 40 -11.35 -5.98 -10.02
C ALA A 40 -12.25 -7.10 -10.54
N LEU A 41 -12.49 -8.12 -9.71
CA LEU A 41 -13.43 -9.20 -10.00
C LEU A 41 -14.84 -8.65 -10.31
N ALA A 42 -15.30 -7.67 -9.54
CA ALA A 42 -16.60 -7.06 -9.78
C ALA A 42 -16.68 -6.32 -11.14
N ARG A 43 -15.61 -5.61 -11.53
CA ARG A 43 -15.52 -4.97 -12.86
C ARG A 43 -15.54 -6.00 -13.98
N GLU A 44 -14.71 -7.03 -13.88
CA GLU A 44 -14.61 -8.09 -14.89
C GLU A 44 -15.92 -8.85 -15.06
N ARG A 45 -16.61 -9.16 -13.96
CA ARG A 45 -17.89 -9.87 -13.96
C ARG A 45 -19.09 -8.97 -14.24
N ASN A 46 -18.87 -7.68 -14.48
CA ASN A 46 -19.90 -6.67 -14.68
C ASN A 46 -20.96 -6.71 -13.56
N ARG A 47 -20.52 -6.64 -12.30
CA ARG A 47 -21.36 -6.66 -11.10
C ARG A 47 -21.23 -5.37 -10.30
N THR A 48 -22.28 -4.98 -9.60
CA THR A 48 -22.23 -3.82 -8.69
C THR A 48 -21.37 -4.18 -7.48
N PHE A 49 -20.38 -3.32 -7.17
CA PHE A 49 -19.44 -3.55 -6.08
C PHE A 49 -19.84 -2.76 -4.83
N PHE A 50 -19.86 -3.43 -3.68
CA PHE A 50 -20.16 -2.83 -2.39
C PHE A 50 -19.08 -3.12 -1.36
N VAL A 51 -18.98 -2.23 -0.38
CA VAL A 51 -18.15 -2.41 0.81
C VAL A 51 -19.08 -2.56 2.01
N ASP A 52 -18.88 -3.61 2.78
CA ASP A 52 -19.51 -3.77 4.09
C ASP A 52 -18.48 -3.51 5.20
N ASP A 53 -18.61 -2.35 5.84
CA ASP A 53 -17.75 -1.91 6.95
C ASP A 53 -18.41 -2.08 8.32
N THR A 54 -19.44 -2.92 8.42
CA THR A 54 -20.20 -3.13 9.66
C THR A 54 -19.31 -3.58 10.81
N TYR A 55 -18.31 -4.41 10.54
CA TYR A 55 -17.42 -4.97 11.56
C TYR A 55 -16.01 -4.35 11.56
N TRP A 56 -15.77 -3.35 10.72
CA TRP A 56 -14.42 -2.85 10.56
C TRP A 56 -13.95 -2.12 11.82
N THR A 57 -12.85 -2.61 12.39
CA THR A 57 -12.28 -2.09 13.65
C THR A 57 -11.68 -0.68 13.50
N ARG A 58 -11.65 -0.14 12.28
CA ARG A 58 -11.01 1.14 11.96
C ARG A 58 -12.01 2.26 11.73
N GLY A 59 -13.32 2.04 11.87
CA GLY A 59 -14.35 3.07 11.59
C GLY A 59 -15.11 2.76 10.31
N LYS A 60 -15.59 3.79 9.61
CA LYS A 60 -16.33 3.63 8.36
C LYS A 60 -15.42 3.79 7.16
N TRP A 61 -15.71 3.07 6.07
CA TRP A 61 -15.01 3.21 4.78
C TRP A 61 -14.95 4.69 4.36
N THR A 62 -16.10 5.37 4.45
CA THR A 62 -16.27 6.77 4.08
C THR A 62 -15.57 7.76 5.02
N ASP A 63 -15.02 7.31 6.16
CA ASP A 63 -14.14 8.13 6.98
C ASP A 63 -12.82 8.44 6.27
N TYR A 64 -12.40 7.59 5.34
CA TYR A 64 -11.08 7.64 4.69
C TYR A 64 -11.15 7.74 3.17
N PHE A 65 -12.11 7.05 2.56
CA PHE A 65 -12.19 6.85 1.12
C PHE A 65 -13.50 7.37 0.56
N GLN A 66 -13.53 7.61 -0.75
CA GLN A 66 -14.75 7.92 -1.47
C GLN A 66 -15.65 6.69 -1.54
N ASP A 67 -16.96 6.90 -1.60
CA ASP A 67 -17.92 5.80 -1.74
C ASP A 67 -17.66 5.02 -3.04
N VAL A 68 -17.56 3.69 -2.94
CA VAL A 68 -17.31 2.82 -4.09
C VAL A 68 -18.42 2.86 -5.13
N ALA A 69 -19.65 3.21 -4.72
CA ALA A 69 -20.75 3.40 -5.66
C ALA A 69 -20.52 4.59 -6.61
N ILE A 70 -19.68 5.56 -6.19
CA ILE A 70 -19.29 6.71 -7.02
C ILE A 70 -18.06 6.36 -7.86
N THR A 71 -17.05 5.73 -7.25
CA THR A 71 -15.75 5.48 -7.89
C THR A 71 -15.75 4.28 -8.83
N GLN A 72 -16.65 3.32 -8.62
CA GLN A 72 -16.86 2.17 -9.48
C GLN A 72 -18.36 1.94 -9.69
N GLN A 73 -18.94 2.71 -10.62
CA GLN A 73 -20.36 2.57 -10.96
C GLN A 73 -20.64 1.16 -11.51
N GLY A 74 -21.60 0.47 -10.89
CA GLY A 74 -22.07 -0.83 -11.35
C GLY A 74 -22.99 -0.73 -12.57
N PRO A 75 -23.38 -1.88 -13.15
CA PRO A 75 -24.33 -1.95 -14.26
C PRO A 75 -25.72 -1.42 -13.92
N GLU A 76 -26.06 -1.34 -12.63
CA GLU A 76 -27.37 -0.95 -12.11
C GLU A 76 -27.22 0.28 -11.19
N PRO A 77 -27.13 1.50 -11.72
CA PRO A 77 -26.97 2.70 -10.88
C PRO A 77 -28.17 2.91 -9.95
N GLY A 78 -27.90 3.14 -8.66
CA GLY A 78 -28.92 3.45 -7.66
C GLY A 78 -29.64 2.25 -7.04
N CYS A 79 -29.30 1.03 -7.45
CA CYS A 79 -29.76 -0.16 -6.75
C CYS A 79 -29.10 -0.28 -5.37
N SER A 80 -29.77 -1.02 -4.49
CA SER A 80 -29.39 -1.23 -3.10
C SER A 80 -28.62 -2.54 -2.94
N ARG A 81 -27.74 -2.58 -1.94
CA ARG A 81 -27.03 -3.80 -1.57
C ARG A 81 -28.00 -4.91 -1.14
N PRO A 82 -27.64 -6.19 -1.33
CA PRO A 82 -28.40 -7.31 -0.80
C PRO A 82 -28.50 -7.23 0.73
N PRO A 83 -29.56 -7.81 1.33
CA PRO A 83 -29.68 -7.90 2.77
C PRO A 83 -28.57 -8.78 3.38
N PRO A 84 -28.20 -8.57 4.66
CA PRO A 84 -27.10 -9.29 5.31
C PRO A 84 -27.21 -10.82 5.26
N GLU A 85 -28.43 -11.36 5.26
CA GLU A 85 -28.70 -12.80 5.19
C GLU A 85 -28.28 -13.44 3.87
N GLU A 86 -28.13 -12.63 2.80
CA GLU A 86 -27.70 -13.05 1.47
C GLU A 86 -26.19 -12.83 1.24
N LEU A 87 -25.48 -12.22 2.20
CA LEU A 87 -24.04 -12.03 2.12
C LEU A 87 -23.30 -13.31 2.54
N LEU A 88 -22.55 -13.91 1.61
CA LEU A 88 -21.66 -15.03 1.93
C LEU A 88 -20.30 -14.54 2.41
N ALA A 89 -20.07 -14.66 3.72
CA ALA A 89 -18.82 -14.27 4.38
C ALA A 89 -17.70 -15.33 4.28
N LYS A 90 -17.42 -15.93 3.11
CA LYS A 90 -16.56 -17.14 3.07
C LYS A 90 -15.51 -17.25 1.97
N TYR A 91 -15.14 -16.18 1.28
CA TYR A 91 -14.04 -16.25 0.32
C TYR A 91 -13.01 -15.18 0.61
N HIS A 92 -12.01 -15.54 1.43
CA HIS A 92 -10.70 -15.00 1.17
C HIS A 92 -10.23 -15.57 -0.17
N PHE A 93 -9.62 -14.73 -0.98
CA PHE A 93 -8.99 -15.21 -2.20
C PHE A 93 -8.00 -16.32 -1.81
N GLY A 94 -8.04 -17.43 -2.54
CA GLY A 94 -7.24 -18.63 -2.26
C GLY A 94 -6.52 -19.09 -3.52
N HIS A 95 -5.97 -20.31 -3.51
CA HIS A 95 -5.33 -20.88 -4.69
C HIS A 95 -6.23 -20.91 -5.94
N GLN A 96 -7.56 -21.05 -5.76
CA GLN A 96 -8.49 -20.98 -6.89
C GLN A 96 -8.50 -19.60 -7.57
N PHE A 97 -8.36 -18.53 -6.79
CA PHE A 97 -8.24 -17.18 -7.33
C PHE A 97 -6.93 -17.02 -8.09
N GLN A 98 -5.80 -17.39 -7.47
CA GLN A 98 -4.48 -17.34 -8.11
C GLN A 98 -4.47 -18.10 -9.43
N ASN A 99 -4.92 -19.36 -9.43
CA ASN A 99 -4.97 -20.18 -10.63
C ASN A 99 -5.85 -19.61 -11.75
N HIS A 100 -6.92 -18.88 -11.40
CA HIS A 100 -7.82 -18.29 -12.37
C HIS A 100 -7.24 -17.01 -13.00
N TYR A 101 -6.57 -16.19 -12.18
CA TYR A 101 -6.13 -14.85 -12.58
C TYR A 101 -4.67 -14.74 -12.97
N GLU A 102 -3.86 -15.75 -12.65
CA GLU A 102 -2.51 -15.82 -13.17
C GLU A 102 -2.52 -16.10 -14.68
N ASN A 103 -1.54 -15.52 -15.37
CA ASN A 103 -1.25 -15.89 -16.74
C ASN A 103 -0.61 -17.28 -16.77
N SER A 104 -1.40 -18.31 -17.08
CA SER A 104 -0.95 -19.71 -17.18
C SER A 104 0.14 -19.95 -18.23
N TYR A 105 0.33 -19.05 -19.19
CA TYR A 105 1.41 -19.11 -20.18
C TYR A 105 2.64 -18.28 -19.78
N GLY A 106 2.57 -17.52 -18.69
CA GLY A 106 3.69 -16.79 -18.13
C GLY A 106 4.64 -17.73 -17.38
N HIS A 107 5.90 -17.30 -17.25
CA HIS A 107 6.88 -17.94 -16.38
C HIS A 107 7.11 -17.07 -15.15
N ASP A 108 7.25 -17.71 -13.98
CA ASP A 108 7.51 -17.10 -12.69
C ASP A 108 6.72 -15.79 -12.49
N LEU A 109 7.40 -14.65 -12.35
CA LEU A 109 6.76 -13.35 -12.10
C LEU A 109 5.78 -12.91 -13.16
N ASN A 110 6.01 -13.25 -14.42
CA ASN A 110 5.07 -12.89 -15.49
C ASN A 110 3.69 -13.53 -15.31
N ARG A 111 3.57 -14.61 -14.52
CA ARG A 111 2.27 -15.20 -14.17
C ARG A 111 1.41 -14.25 -13.35
N ALA A 112 2.03 -13.50 -12.44
CA ALA A 112 1.32 -12.62 -11.50
C ALA A 112 0.93 -11.26 -12.09
N ARG A 113 1.38 -10.92 -13.31
CA ARG A 113 1.15 -9.62 -13.95
C ARG A 113 -0.33 -9.21 -14.06
N PRO A 114 -1.28 -10.08 -14.46
CA PRO A 114 -2.68 -9.67 -14.52
C PRO A 114 -3.26 -9.29 -13.14
N ILE A 115 -2.85 -10.01 -12.10
CA ILE A 115 -3.24 -9.72 -10.72
C ILE A 115 -2.68 -8.37 -10.28
N PHE A 116 -1.42 -8.07 -10.63
CA PHE A 116 -0.84 -6.75 -10.42
C PHE A 116 -1.66 -5.64 -11.10
N GLU A 117 -1.94 -5.78 -12.40
CA GLU A 117 -2.65 -4.78 -13.20
C GLU A 117 -4.09 -4.53 -12.69
N HIS A 118 -4.76 -5.60 -12.22
CA HIS A 118 -6.05 -5.51 -11.53
C HIS A 118 -5.98 -4.63 -10.27
N SER A 119 -4.91 -4.79 -9.50
CA SER A 119 -4.66 -4.05 -8.26
C SER A 119 -4.40 -2.58 -8.54
N GLU A 120 -3.49 -2.31 -9.46
CA GLU A 120 -3.14 -0.96 -9.92
C GLU A 120 -4.38 -0.21 -10.39
N THR A 121 -5.22 -0.87 -11.19
CA THR A 121 -6.50 -0.30 -11.63
C THR A 121 -7.42 -0.02 -10.44
N SER A 122 -7.56 -0.94 -9.50
CA SER A 122 -8.42 -0.74 -8.32
C SER A 122 -7.94 0.37 -7.39
N PHE A 123 -6.63 0.53 -7.19
CA PHE A 123 -6.10 1.62 -6.37
C PHE A 123 -6.20 2.99 -7.05
N SER A 124 -6.06 3.04 -8.38
CA SER A 124 -6.21 4.29 -9.14
C SER A 124 -7.67 4.70 -9.34
N THR A 125 -8.60 3.74 -9.43
CA THR A 125 -10.00 4.03 -9.79
C THR A 125 -10.98 3.83 -8.66
N THR A 126 -10.90 2.76 -7.87
CA THR A 126 -11.94 2.39 -6.89
C THR A 126 -11.58 2.88 -5.48
N ILE A 127 -10.36 2.60 -5.03
CA ILE A 127 -9.85 2.88 -3.67
C ILE A 127 -9.25 4.28 -3.68
N GLN A 128 -10.09 5.30 -3.81
CA GLN A 128 -9.66 6.70 -3.80
C GLN A 128 -9.87 7.33 -2.43
N PRO A 129 -8.86 8.02 -1.85
CA PRO A 129 -9.04 8.77 -0.63
C PRO A 129 -10.14 9.83 -0.79
N ASN A 130 -10.90 10.08 0.27
CA ASN A 130 -11.86 11.17 0.30
C ASN A 130 -11.14 12.52 0.41
N GLU A 131 -11.87 13.61 0.22
CA GLU A 131 -11.31 14.97 0.24
C GLU A 131 -10.45 15.26 1.50
N LYS A 132 -10.93 14.84 2.68
CA LYS A 132 -10.21 15.08 3.94
C LYS A 132 -8.89 14.30 3.99
N MET A 133 -8.91 13.05 3.55
CA MET A 133 -7.71 12.21 3.53
C MET A 133 -6.73 12.66 2.44
N THR A 134 -7.22 13.01 1.25
CA THR A 134 -6.42 13.61 0.18
C THR A 134 -5.70 14.88 0.66
N ASN A 135 -6.37 15.77 1.40
CA ASN A 135 -5.73 16.97 1.94
C ASN A 135 -4.60 16.67 2.94
N LEU A 136 -4.76 15.65 3.79
CA LEU A 136 -3.72 15.22 4.73
C LEU A 136 -2.52 14.60 3.99
N ILE A 137 -2.78 13.73 3.00
CA ILE A 137 -1.75 13.11 2.16
C ILE A 137 -0.98 14.20 1.40
N ASN A 138 -1.68 15.14 0.78
CA ASN A 138 -1.07 16.23 0.02
C ASN A 138 -0.24 17.14 0.92
N THR A 139 -0.72 17.46 2.13
CA THR A 139 0.07 18.22 3.12
C THR A 139 1.41 17.54 3.39
N ALA A 140 1.40 16.23 3.67
CA ALA A 140 2.62 15.48 3.95
C ALA A 140 3.55 15.38 2.72
N LYS A 141 2.99 15.18 1.51
CA LYS A 141 3.73 15.17 0.25
C LYS A 141 4.41 16.52 -0.05
N GLN A 142 3.72 17.64 0.22
CA GLN A 142 4.29 18.98 0.03
C GLN A 142 5.40 19.29 1.04
N GLU A 143 5.29 18.82 2.28
CA GLU A 143 6.39 18.92 3.25
C GLU A 143 7.62 18.08 2.85
N LEU A 144 7.39 16.88 2.34
CA LEU A 144 8.45 16.05 1.78
C LEU A 144 9.12 16.75 0.60
N LEU A 145 8.34 17.30 -0.33
CA LEU A 145 8.84 18.07 -1.47
C LEU A 145 9.69 19.27 -1.00
N ALA A 146 9.20 20.06 -0.04
CA ALA A 146 9.96 21.18 0.52
C ALA A 146 11.28 20.74 1.18
N SER A 147 11.30 19.55 1.79
CA SER A 147 12.51 18.95 2.36
C SER A 147 13.52 18.60 1.27
N ILE A 148 13.07 18.12 0.11
CA ILE A 148 13.90 17.85 -1.07
C ILE A 148 14.45 19.17 -1.62
N SER A 149 13.61 20.19 -1.82
CA SER A 149 14.05 21.51 -2.33
C SER A 149 15.09 22.18 -1.43
N THR A 150 14.99 21.98 -0.11
CA THR A 150 15.95 22.54 0.84
C THR A 150 17.34 21.89 0.71
N GLN A 151 17.41 20.62 0.31
CA GLN A 151 18.68 19.93 0.08
C GLN A 151 19.35 20.35 -1.24
N ASP A 152 18.58 20.66 -2.27
CA ASP A 152 19.11 21.16 -3.53
C ASP A 152 18.40 22.45 -3.99
N PRO A 153 18.94 23.62 -3.60
CA PRO A 153 18.37 24.92 -3.97
C PRO A 153 18.39 25.22 -5.48
N HIS A 154 19.09 24.40 -6.28
CA HIS A 154 19.14 24.54 -7.73
C HIS A 154 18.08 23.70 -8.47
N LEU A 155 17.33 22.85 -7.75
CA LEU A 155 16.14 22.18 -8.31
C LEU A 155 15.08 23.23 -8.62
N ASN A 156 14.82 23.47 -9.92
CA ASN A 156 13.70 24.27 -10.38
C ASN A 156 12.43 23.40 -10.36
N ILE A 157 11.79 23.36 -9.20
CA ILE A 157 10.49 22.71 -9.04
C ILE A 157 9.42 23.67 -9.54
N ASP A 158 9.14 23.59 -10.84
CA ASP A 158 8.03 24.29 -11.47
C ASP A 158 6.85 23.33 -11.64
N GLU A 159 5.63 23.84 -11.88
CA GLU A 159 4.40 23.03 -12.06
C GLU A 159 4.48 21.92 -13.14
N HIS A 160 5.54 21.92 -13.95
CA HIS A 160 5.76 20.99 -15.06
C HIS A 160 6.98 20.06 -14.91
N ASN A 161 7.80 20.17 -13.86
CA ASN A 161 9.05 19.39 -13.75
C ASN A 161 9.34 18.86 -12.33
N THR A 162 8.39 18.14 -11.71
CA THR A 162 8.60 17.41 -10.45
C THR A 162 9.40 16.12 -10.62
N ALA A 163 9.78 15.77 -11.85
CA ALA A 163 10.58 14.57 -12.18
C ALA A 163 11.99 14.60 -11.56
N GLU A 164 12.49 15.76 -11.16
CA GLU A 164 13.79 15.89 -10.46
C GLU A 164 13.64 15.81 -8.93
N SER A 165 12.42 15.68 -8.40
CA SER A 165 12.12 15.62 -6.96
C SER A 165 11.87 14.20 -6.48
N ASP A 166 12.86 13.34 -6.69
CA ASP A 166 12.81 11.95 -6.28
C ASP A 166 13.07 11.77 -4.78
N TYR A 167 12.38 10.81 -4.18
CA TYR A 167 12.68 10.33 -2.83
C TYR A 167 12.71 8.80 -2.78
N ILE A 168 13.36 8.27 -1.75
CA ILE A 168 13.36 6.83 -1.46
C ILE A 168 12.50 6.60 -0.22
N SER A 169 11.63 5.59 -0.25
CA SER A 169 10.87 5.19 0.93
C SER A 169 11.49 3.98 1.61
N VAL A 170 11.43 4.00 2.95
CA VAL A 170 11.84 2.91 3.82
C VAL A 170 10.66 2.59 4.74
N HIS A 171 10.21 1.34 4.73
CA HIS A 171 9.21 0.88 5.67
C HIS A 171 9.76 -0.23 6.57
N ILE A 172 9.91 0.10 7.86
CA ILE A 172 10.47 -0.81 8.86
C ILE A 172 9.30 -1.42 9.64
N ARG A 173 9.14 -2.74 9.54
CA ARG A 173 8.12 -3.48 10.30
C ARG A 173 8.80 -4.17 11.49
N ARG A 174 8.41 -3.80 12.72
CA ARG A 174 8.91 -4.40 13.97
C ARG A 174 7.83 -5.16 14.73
N GLY A 175 6.68 -4.53 14.98
CA GLY A 175 5.72 -4.83 16.04
C GLY A 175 5.39 -6.31 16.28
N ASP A 176 4.21 -6.75 15.86
CA ASP A 176 3.73 -8.13 16.00
C ASP A 176 4.09 -9.07 14.83
N ARG A 177 4.71 -8.55 13.76
CA ARG A 177 5.14 -9.36 12.61
C ARG A 177 6.58 -9.82 12.76
N ILE A 178 6.81 -11.09 12.49
CA ILE A 178 8.14 -11.71 12.47
C ILE A 178 8.65 -11.73 11.02
N PRO A 179 9.92 -11.41 10.76
CA PRO A 179 10.52 -11.56 9.43
C PRO A 179 10.39 -12.99 8.89
N HIS A 180 10.26 -13.12 7.57
CA HIS A 180 10.11 -14.42 6.90
C HIS A 180 11.46 -15.12 6.73
N GLY A 181 12.53 -14.35 6.52
CA GLY A 181 13.87 -14.85 6.31
C GLY A 181 14.40 -15.63 7.51
N TRP A 182 14.94 -16.81 7.25
CA TRP A 182 15.53 -17.66 8.28
C TRP A 182 16.67 -16.95 9.03
N GLU A 183 17.41 -16.07 8.34
CA GLU A 183 18.48 -15.25 8.91
C GLU A 183 18.01 -14.43 10.13
N TYR A 184 16.76 -13.98 10.12
CA TYR A 184 16.16 -13.14 11.15
C TYR A 184 15.09 -13.88 11.97
N HIS A 185 15.11 -15.21 12.00
CA HIS A 185 14.07 -15.99 12.66
C HIS A 185 13.82 -15.52 14.12
N ARG A 186 12.62 -14.98 14.38
CA ARG A 186 12.17 -14.43 15.68
C ARG A 186 12.98 -13.24 16.21
N LYS A 187 13.74 -12.57 15.36
CA LYS A 187 14.44 -11.33 15.68
C LYS A 187 14.09 -10.27 14.64
N PRO A 188 13.93 -9.01 15.03
CA PRO A 188 13.59 -8.01 14.05
C PRO A 188 14.84 -7.64 13.22
N ILE A 189 14.65 -7.37 11.92
CA ILE A 189 15.74 -7.11 10.96
C ILE A 189 16.57 -5.89 11.41
N PRO A 190 17.91 -5.95 11.49
CA PRO A 190 18.73 -4.81 11.93
C PRO A 190 18.53 -3.57 11.06
N ILE A 191 18.52 -2.37 11.65
CA ILE A 191 18.39 -1.10 10.89
C ILE A 191 19.50 -0.93 9.85
N LYS A 192 20.69 -1.45 10.15
CA LYS A 192 21.82 -1.43 9.21
C LYS A 192 21.46 -2.04 7.86
N GLU A 193 20.66 -3.10 7.82
CA GLU A 193 20.25 -3.75 6.56
C GLU A 193 19.40 -2.82 5.69
N TYR A 194 18.51 -2.04 6.31
CA TYR A 194 17.72 -1.03 5.60
C TYR A 194 18.60 0.12 5.09
N VAL A 195 19.52 0.61 5.92
CA VAL A 195 20.47 1.68 5.54
C VAL A 195 21.37 1.24 4.39
N ASP A 196 21.96 0.05 4.48
CA ASP A 196 22.80 -0.53 3.44
C ASP A 196 22.01 -0.68 2.13
N ALA A 197 20.77 -1.17 2.20
CA ALA A 197 19.90 -1.35 1.03
C ALA A 197 19.54 -0.01 0.35
N VAL A 198 19.33 1.07 1.11
CA VAL A 198 19.14 2.42 0.55
C VAL A 198 20.40 2.86 -0.20
N LEU A 199 21.56 2.77 0.42
CA LEU A 199 22.84 3.21 -0.17
C LEU A 199 23.21 2.39 -1.41
N GLU A 200 22.98 1.07 -1.35
CA GLU A 200 23.18 0.18 -2.50
C GLU A 200 22.25 0.55 -3.65
N THR A 201 20.97 0.84 -3.38
CA THR A 201 19.99 1.20 -4.40
C THR A 201 20.35 2.51 -5.10
N ILE A 202 20.79 3.52 -4.36
CA ILE A 202 21.29 4.79 -4.92
C ILE A 202 22.48 4.53 -5.84
N LYS A 203 23.48 3.78 -5.36
CA LYS A 203 24.68 3.46 -6.13
C LYS A 203 24.37 2.64 -7.39
N ARG A 204 23.43 1.69 -7.27
CA ARG A 204 23.09 0.73 -8.32
C ARG A 204 22.31 1.36 -9.46
N THR A 205 21.34 2.22 -9.15
CA THR A 205 20.45 2.80 -10.18
C THR A 205 21.16 3.87 -11.02
N GLN A 206 22.25 4.48 -10.54
CA GLN A 206 23.08 5.48 -11.24
C GLN A 206 22.32 6.73 -11.76
N GLU A 207 21.01 6.81 -11.56
CA GLU A 207 20.14 7.94 -11.86
C GLU A 207 20.22 9.02 -10.78
N ILE A 208 20.70 8.68 -9.58
CA ILE A 208 20.86 9.61 -8.47
C ILE A 208 22.35 9.88 -8.22
N ASP A 209 22.71 11.15 -8.10
CA ASP A 209 24.04 11.57 -7.67
C ASP A 209 24.32 11.04 -6.25
N SER A 210 25.21 10.06 -6.15
CA SER A 210 25.59 9.45 -4.87
C SER A 210 26.28 10.43 -3.91
N SER A 211 26.76 11.58 -4.40
CA SER A 211 27.31 12.65 -3.56
C SER A 211 26.24 13.50 -2.86
N LYS A 212 25.00 13.44 -3.36
CA LYS A 212 23.81 14.07 -2.76
C LYS A 212 22.63 13.08 -2.78
N PRO A 213 22.60 12.10 -1.85
CA PRO A 213 21.48 11.18 -1.70
C PRO A 213 20.14 11.91 -1.55
N PRO A 214 19.06 11.35 -2.10
CA PRO A 214 17.74 11.95 -1.99
C PRO A 214 17.23 11.86 -0.56
N VAL A 215 16.21 12.65 -0.24
CA VAL A 215 15.51 12.51 1.05
C VAL A 215 14.96 11.09 1.17
N VAL A 216 15.13 10.49 2.34
CA VAL A 216 14.51 9.20 2.66
C VAL A 216 13.24 9.42 3.47
N TYR A 217 12.10 8.97 2.95
CA TYR A 217 10.87 8.85 3.72
C TYR A 217 10.96 7.60 4.60
N VAL A 218 10.79 7.74 5.91
CA VAL A 218 10.87 6.63 6.86
C VAL A 218 9.52 6.46 7.55
N ALA A 219 8.89 5.32 7.31
CA ALA A 219 7.70 4.87 8.03
C ALA A 219 8.02 3.61 8.83
N SER A 220 7.42 3.51 10.00
CA SER A 220 7.58 2.35 10.87
C SER A 220 6.42 2.28 11.82
N ASP A 221 6.08 1.04 12.16
CA ASP A 221 5.11 0.77 13.20
C ASP A 221 5.70 0.90 14.61
N SER A 222 7.02 1.11 14.73
CA SER A 222 7.75 1.41 15.97
C SER A 222 8.46 2.77 15.88
N PRO A 223 8.10 3.76 16.72
CA PRO A 223 8.79 5.05 16.76
C PRO A 223 10.29 4.92 17.05
N ALA A 224 10.68 3.96 17.90
CA ALA A 224 12.08 3.72 18.22
C ALA A 224 12.89 3.29 16.99
N ALA A 225 12.30 2.53 16.07
CA ALA A 225 12.97 2.15 14.83
C ALA A 225 13.15 3.33 13.85
N ILE A 226 12.23 4.30 13.87
CA ILE A 226 12.41 5.56 13.12
C ILE A 226 13.61 6.33 13.68
N ASP A 227 13.71 6.45 15.00
CA ASP A 227 14.83 7.12 15.66
C ASP A 227 16.17 6.40 15.42
N GLU A 228 16.19 5.07 15.50
CA GLU A 228 17.38 4.25 15.20
C GLU A 228 17.82 4.43 13.74
N PHE A 229 16.88 4.44 12.78
CA PHE A 229 17.19 4.71 11.37
C PHE A 229 17.76 6.12 11.18
N ASN A 230 17.15 7.14 11.78
CA ASN A 230 17.63 8.53 11.68
C ASN A 230 19.04 8.73 12.28
N GLN A 231 19.41 7.92 13.28
CA GLN A 231 20.75 7.96 13.86
C GLN A 231 21.78 7.24 12.98
N ALA A 232 21.36 6.15 12.33
CA ALA A 232 22.22 5.34 11.47
C ALA A 232 22.40 5.93 10.06
N TYR A 233 21.39 6.62 9.53
CA TYR A 233 21.43 7.26 8.20
C TYR A 233 21.85 8.73 8.32
N HIS A 234 22.99 9.08 7.70
CA HIS A 234 23.60 10.40 7.86
C HIS A 234 23.07 11.50 6.94
N PHE A 235 22.13 11.18 6.04
CA PHE A 235 21.51 12.15 5.13
C PHE A 235 20.09 12.50 5.58
N SER A 236 19.41 13.38 4.85
CA SER A 236 18.08 13.85 5.24
C SER A 236 17.03 12.75 5.22
N THR A 237 16.22 12.76 6.27
CA THR A 237 15.07 11.86 6.45
C THR A 237 13.81 12.68 6.68
N PHE A 238 12.67 12.18 6.23
CA PHE A 238 11.36 12.71 6.57
C PHE A 238 10.48 11.59 7.14
N ALA A 239 9.67 11.93 8.14
CA ALA A 239 8.66 11.04 8.73
C ALA A 239 7.51 11.91 9.23
N ILE A 240 6.26 11.41 9.22
CA ILE A 240 5.10 12.21 9.64
C ILE A 240 5.19 12.68 11.10
N SER A 241 5.91 11.95 11.96
CA SER A 241 6.19 12.36 13.35
C SER A 241 6.98 13.66 13.46
N LYS A 242 7.71 14.04 12.40
CA LYS A 242 8.51 15.27 12.29
C LYS A 242 7.83 16.38 11.48
N SER A 243 6.63 16.14 10.96
CA SER A 243 5.86 17.14 10.20
C SER A 243 5.72 18.44 10.99
N VAL A 244 5.81 19.59 10.34
CA VAL A 244 5.55 20.90 10.97
C VAL A 244 4.05 21.13 11.18
N HIS A 245 3.23 20.50 10.34
CA HIS A 245 1.78 20.53 10.38
C HIS A 245 1.24 19.67 11.52
N SER A 246 0.62 20.33 12.51
CA SER A 246 0.19 19.65 13.74
C SER A 246 -0.91 18.60 13.51
N ASP A 247 -1.73 18.78 12.48
CA ASP A 247 -2.77 17.89 12.01
C ASP A 247 -2.24 16.61 11.37
N VAL A 248 -1.05 16.64 10.74
CA VAL A 248 -0.35 15.44 10.26
C VAL A 248 0.46 14.82 11.40
N ARG A 249 1.27 15.62 12.11
CA ARG A 249 2.16 15.16 13.19
C ARG A 249 1.44 14.38 14.30
N ARG A 250 0.24 14.83 14.68
CA ARG A 250 -0.56 14.15 15.73
C ARG A 250 -1.12 12.80 15.31
N LEU A 251 -1.10 12.45 14.02
CA LEU A 251 -1.58 11.15 13.51
C LEU A 251 -0.51 10.07 13.59
N SER A 252 0.75 10.43 13.84
CA SER A 252 1.83 9.48 14.07
C SER A 252 1.52 8.59 15.28
N SER A 253 1.77 7.30 15.15
CA SER A 253 1.62 6.39 16.29
C SER A 253 2.60 6.76 17.41
N PRO A 254 2.15 6.89 18.66
CA PRO A 254 3.05 7.18 19.79
C PRO A 254 3.75 5.92 20.33
N LYS A 255 3.33 4.72 19.90
CA LYS A 255 3.80 3.44 20.41
C LYS A 255 3.92 2.41 19.29
N GLU A 256 4.58 1.30 19.60
CA GLU A 256 4.66 0.17 18.69
C GLU A 256 3.27 -0.39 18.37
N TYR A 257 3.01 -0.64 17.10
CA TYR A 257 1.77 -1.27 16.66
C TYR A 257 1.73 -2.74 17.04
N ARG A 258 0.64 -3.15 17.68
CA ARG A 258 0.24 -4.55 17.82
C ARG A 258 -1.27 -4.64 17.67
N GLN A 259 -1.76 -5.61 16.91
CA GLN A 259 -3.20 -5.75 16.64
C GLN A 259 -4.03 -5.86 17.93
N ASP A 260 -3.58 -6.66 18.90
CA ASP A 260 -4.24 -6.85 20.20
C ASP A 260 -4.42 -5.54 20.99
N THR A 261 -3.43 -4.66 20.91
CA THR A 261 -3.38 -3.37 21.60
C THR A 261 -4.16 -2.33 20.81
N PHE A 262 -4.14 -2.42 19.47
CA PHE A 262 -4.91 -1.57 18.59
C PHE A 262 -6.41 -1.70 18.87
N ASP A 263 -6.91 -2.93 19.00
CA ASP A 263 -8.34 -3.19 19.25
C ASP A 263 -8.81 -2.71 20.63
N ALA A 264 -7.89 -2.46 21.57
CA ALA A 264 -8.20 -1.90 22.88
C ALA A 264 -8.33 -0.37 22.89
N PHE A 265 -7.89 0.33 21.84
CA PHE A 265 -8.06 1.79 21.74
C PHE A 265 -9.52 2.17 21.47
N SER A 266 -9.88 3.40 21.85
CA SER A 266 -11.18 3.95 21.48
C SER A 266 -11.34 4.03 19.96
N LEU A 267 -12.58 4.04 19.47
CA LEU A 267 -12.84 4.15 18.03
C LEU A 267 -12.23 5.43 17.44
N GLU A 268 -12.23 6.54 18.17
CA GLU A 268 -11.65 7.80 17.72
C GLU A 268 -10.13 7.72 17.58
N GLU A 269 -9.44 7.12 18.55
CA GLU A 269 -8.00 6.87 18.50
C GLU A 269 -7.64 5.94 17.34
N ARG A 270 -8.38 4.83 17.16
CA ARG A 270 -8.18 3.92 16.02
C ARG A 270 -8.38 4.64 14.69
N ARG A 271 -9.37 5.54 14.60
CA ARG A 271 -9.58 6.36 13.40
C ARG A 271 -8.42 7.31 13.13
N SER A 272 -7.91 7.95 14.18
CA SER A 272 -6.73 8.82 14.10
C SER A 272 -5.49 8.06 13.61
N LEU A 273 -5.18 6.92 14.23
CA LEU A 273 -4.05 6.08 13.85
C LEU A 273 -4.19 5.51 12.43
N THR A 274 -5.42 5.18 12.01
CA THR A 274 -5.69 4.72 10.64
C THR A 274 -5.39 5.81 9.62
N LYS A 275 -5.73 7.08 9.90
CA LYS A 275 -5.34 8.20 9.02
C LYS A 275 -3.83 8.34 8.91
N GLY A 276 -3.11 8.25 10.03
CA GLY A 276 -1.64 8.28 10.02
C GLY A 276 -1.07 7.17 9.15
N ALA A 277 -1.55 5.94 9.34
CA ALA A 277 -1.16 4.78 8.55
C ALA A 277 -1.48 4.93 7.05
N LEU A 278 -2.56 5.64 6.67
CA LEU A 278 -2.87 5.93 5.27
C LEU A 278 -1.92 6.97 4.65
N ILE A 279 -1.46 7.96 5.43
CA ILE A 279 -0.42 8.89 4.98
C ILE A 279 0.90 8.14 4.77
N ASP A 280 1.28 7.31 5.74
CA ASP A 280 2.45 6.44 5.62
C ASP A 280 2.33 5.51 4.41
N LEU A 281 1.15 4.93 4.16
CA LEU A 281 0.93 4.06 3.01
C LEU A 281 1.14 4.84 1.71
N ALA A 282 0.54 6.03 1.57
CA ALA A 282 0.68 6.86 0.39
C ALA A 282 2.15 7.21 0.09
N LEU A 283 2.92 7.61 1.11
CA LEU A 283 4.32 7.99 0.97
C LEU A 283 5.28 6.80 0.89
N VAL A 284 4.95 5.64 1.45
CA VAL A 284 5.76 4.43 1.26
C VAL A 284 5.59 3.89 -0.14
N THR A 285 4.36 3.90 -0.66
CA THR A 285 4.02 3.18 -1.89
C THR A 285 3.98 4.07 -3.13
N GLY A 286 3.89 5.39 -2.98
CA GLY A 286 3.66 6.32 -4.10
C GLY A 286 2.20 6.33 -4.58
N LEU A 287 1.28 5.66 -3.90
CA LEU A 287 -0.13 5.63 -4.27
C LEU A 287 -0.79 7.02 -4.18
N TRP A 288 -1.85 7.19 -4.97
CA TRP A 288 -2.68 8.40 -5.05
C TRP A 288 -1.86 9.65 -5.41
N ASP A 289 -0.94 9.51 -6.36
CA ASP A 289 -0.23 10.61 -6.98
C ASP A 289 -1.19 11.52 -7.77
N SER A 290 -1.09 12.82 -7.54
CA SER A 290 -1.83 13.87 -8.25
C SER A 290 -1.08 14.42 -9.47
N GLY A 291 0.12 13.90 -9.77
CA GLY A 291 1.01 14.31 -10.84
C GLY A 291 1.87 15.53 -10.51
N ARG A 292 1.69 16.12 -9.33
CA ARG A 292 2.47 17.27 -8.80
C ARG A 292 3.24 16.91 -7.52
N ASP A 293 3.30 15.62 -7.21
CA ASP A 293 3.87 15.12 -5.98
C ASP A 293 5.35 14.78 -6.18
N PRO A 294 6.16 14.69 -5.10
CA PRO A 294 7.49 14.12 -5.20
C PRO A 294 7.38 12.67 -5.71
N HIS A 295 8.29 12.29 -6.61
CA HIS A 295 8.25 10.98 -7.24
C HIS A 295 8.93 9.95 -6.35
N LEU A 296 8.26 8.81 -6.15
CA LEU A 296 8.86 7.68 -5.46
C LEU A 296 9.87 7.00 -6.40
N HIS A 297 11.15 7.10 -6.07
CA HIS A 297 12.21 6.42 -6.80
C HIS A 297 12.23 4.94 -6.50
N ALA A 298 12.32 4.58 -5.22
CA ALA A 298 12.45 3.19 -4.77
C ALA A 298 11.86 2.99 -3.37
N THR A 299 11.47 1.75 -3.08
CA THR A 299 10.98 1.33 -1.76
C THR A 299 11.83 0.21 -1.20
N ILE A 300 12.33 0.42 0.02
CA ILE A 300 13.05 -0.57 0.82
C ILE A 300 12.13 -1.03 1.94
N CYS A 301 11.87 -2.33 2.02
CA CYS A 301 10.97 -2.91 3.00
C CYS A 301 11.32 -4.37 3.28
N SER A 302 10.66 -4.98 4.27
CA SER A 302 10.63 -6.43 4.40
C SER A 302 9.45 -7.03 3.62
N VAL A 303 9.61 -8.22 3.02
CA VAL A 303 8.49 -8.94 2.38
C VAL A 303 7.37 -9.29 3.37
N SER A 304 7.67 -9.35 4.67
CA SER A 304 6.70 -9.52 5.75
C SER A 304 5.79 -8.29 5.96
N SER A 305 6.08 -7.18 5.27
CA SER A 305 5.29 -5.96 5.34
C SER A 305 4.29 -5.82 4.19
N ASN A 306 3.00 -5.74 4.51
CA ASN A 306 1.96 -5.48 3.50
C ASN A 306 2.06 -4.07 2.88
N PHE A 307 2.61 -3.08 3.58
CA PHE A 307 2.94 -1.78 2.98
C PHE A 307 4.05 -1.94 1.94
N GLY A 308 5.09 -2.70 2.29
CA GLY A 308 6.17 -3.04 1.39
C GLY A 308 5.71 -3.79 0.14
N ARG A 309 4.81 -4.78 0.29
CA ARG A 309 4.23 -5.51 -0.85
C ARG A 309 3.39 -4.63 -1.75
N LEU A 310 2.58 -3.74 -1.16
CA LEU A 310 1.76 -2.79 -1.92
C LEU A 310 2.59 -1.72 -2.63
N ALA A 311 3.82 -1.46 -2.20
CA ALA A 311 4.68 -0.48 -2.87
C ALA A 311 5.00 -0.87 -4.31
N VAL A 312 4.97 -2.16 -4.64
CA VAL A 312 5.06 -2.63 -6.03
C VAL A 312 3.97 -1.98 -6.89
N ILE A 313 2.74 -1.87 -6.37
CA ILE A 313 1.60 -1.29 -7.10
C ILE A 313 1.85 0.18 -7.41
N GLY A 314 2.24 0.98 -6.43
CA GLY A 314 2.45 2.41 -6.65
C GLY A 314 3.74 2.76 -7.38
N LEU A 315 4.78 1.92 -7.30
CA LEU A 315 5.97 2.04 -8.16
C LEU A 315 5.64 1.75 -9.64
N GLY A 316 4.67 0.88 -9.90
CA GLY A 316 4.43 0.31 -11.22
C GLY A 316 5.32 -0.90 -11.50
N TRP A 317 4.85 -1.80 -12.36
CA TRP A 317 5.50 -3.08 -12.67
C TRP A 317 6.98 -2.92 -13.07
N ASP A 318 7.24 -2.04 -14.04
CA ASP A 318 8.56 -1.90 -14.65
C ASP A 318 9.57 -1.28 -13.70
N LYS A 319 9.17 -0.32 -12.84
CA LYS A 319 10.08 0.23 -11.82
C LYS A 319 10.27 -0.75 -10.69
N ALA A 320 9.20 -1.40 -10.22
CA ALA A 320 9.30 -2.33 -9.10
C ALA A 320 10.26 -3.48 -9.40
N PHE A 321 10.17 -4.09 -10.59
CA PHE A 321 10.89 -5.30 -10.95
C PHE A 321 11.98 -5.12 -12.03
N GLY A 322 12.11 -3.92 -12.60
CA GLY A 322 13.01 -3.65 -13.73
C GLY A 322 12.54 -4.34 -15.01
N ASN A 323 13.47 -4.58 -15.95
CA ASN A 323 13.14 -5.26 -17.21
C ASN A 323 13.01 -6.78 -17.02
N VAL A 324 11.86 -7.21 -16.47
CA VAL A 324 11.54 -8.62 -16.24
C VAL A 324 11.63 -9.39 -17.55
N ASN A 325 12.49 -10.41 -17.59
CA ASN A 325 12.70 -11.16 -18.82
C ASN A 325 11.54 -12.12 -19.11
N LYS A 326 11.59 -12.81 -20.25
CA LYS A 326 10.53 -13.76 -20.67
C LYS A 326 10.31 -14.91 -19.69
N MET A 327 11.33 -15.26 -18.90
CA MET A 327 11.26 -16.31 -17.88
C MET A 327 10.69 -15.79 -16.55
N GLY A 328 10.42 -14.49 -16.42
CA GLY A 328 9.92 -13.90 -15.17
C GLY A 328 11.03 -13.60 -14.16
N GLU A 329 12.29 -13.59 -14.60
CA GLU A 329 13.41 -13.23 -13.72
C GLU A 329 13.46 -11.71 -13.55
N ILE A 330 13.53 -11.28 -12.28
CA ILE A 330 13.63 -9.87 -11.89
C ILE A 330 14.98 -9.30 -12.32
N ASP A 331 14.96 -8.10 -12.89
CA ASP A 331 16.17 -7.35 -13.21
C ASP A 331 16.77 -6.74 -11.94
N GLN A 332 17.72 -7.47 -11.36
CA GLN A 332 18.40 -7.06 -10.12
C GLN A 332 19.13 -5.72 -10.27
N ALA A 333 19.52 -5.32 -11.48
CA ALA A 333 20.24 -4.08 -11.71
C ALA A 333 19.31 -2.86 -11.67
N ASN A 334 18.07 -2.99 -12.16
CA ASN A 334 17.16 -1.85 -12.30
C ASN A 334 15.92 -1.89 -11.38
N LYS A 335 15.67 -2.99 -10.66
CA LYS A 335 14.54 -3.08 -9.72
C LYS A 335 14.58 -1.96 -8.67
N ARG A 336 13.40 -1.44 -8.32
CA ARG A 336 13.26 -0.36 -7.32
C ARG A 336 12.41 -0.79 -6.11
N TRP A 337 11.84 -1.98 -6.15
CA TRP A 337 11.32 -2.66 -4.97
C TRP A 337 12.40 -3.56 -4.37
N VAL A 338 12.80 -3.26 -3.13
CA VAL A 338 13.95 -3.87 -2.47
C VAL A 338 13.52 -4.52 -1.17
N ASP A 339 13.57 -5.86 -1.16
CA ASP A 339 13.31 -6.67 0.02
C ASP A 339 14.61 -6.91 0.81
N VAL A 340 14.64 -6.47 2.07
CA VAL A 340 15.77 -6.69 3.00
C VAL A 340 15.66 -7.99 3.80
N ASP A 341 14.51 -8.66 3.74
CA ASP A 341 14.20 -9.86 4.52
C ASP A 341 14.74 -11.12 3.83
N LEU A 342 14.27 -11.40 2.60
CA LEU A 342 14.72 -12.56 1.83
C LEU A 342 15.86 -12.22 0.88
N LYS A 343 16.13 -10.94 0.61
CA LYS A 343 17.20 -10.45 -0.30
C LYS A 343 17.20 -11.14 -1.68
N GLY A 344 16.04 -11.64 -2.11
CA GLY A 344 15.87 -12.41 -3.35
C GLY A 344 16.42 -13.85 -3.32
N HIS A 345 16.77 -14.39 -2.14
CA HIS A 345 17.27 -15.77 -1.97
C HIS A 345 16.17 -16.83 -1.96
N GLU A 346 14.99 -16.49 -1.46
CA GLU A 346 13.78 -17.26 -1.69
C GLU A 346 13.00 -16.60 -2.82
N ILE A 347 12.36 -17.42 -3.65
CA ILE A 347 11.37 -16.92 -4.59
C ILE A 347 10.06 -16.76 -3.80
N PRO A 348 9.65 -15.55 -3.39
CA PRO A 348 8.28 -15.16 -3.62
C PRO A 348 8.34 -14.35 -4.90
N VAL A 349 7.97 -15.03 -5.99
CA VAL A 349 7.36 -14.36 -7.12
C VAL A 349 6.24 -13.53 -6.52
N TRP A 350 6.47 -12.24 -6.26
CA TRP A 350 5.57 -11.32 -5.54
C TRP A 350 4.19 -11.94 -5.29
N GLU A 351 3.96 -12.45 -4.08
CA GLU A 351 2.65 -13.02 -3.77
C GLU A 351 1.69 -11.86 -3.66
N ALA A 352 0.81 -11.78 -4.64
CA ALA A 352 0.00 -10.62 -4.89
C ALA A 352 -0.67 -10.07 -3.63
N PHE A 353 -1.17 -11.00 -2.80
CA PHE A 353 -1.86 -10.72 -1.54
C PHE A 353 -1.59 -11.85 -0.56
N GLU A 354 -1.55 -11.52 0.73
CA GLU A 354 -1.66 -12.56 1.76
C GLU A 354 -3.06 -13.15 1.71
N LEU A 355 -3.12 -14.43 1.39
CA LEU A 355 -4.35 -15.21 1.37
C LEU A 355 -4.50 -15.83 2.76
N PHE A 356 -5.54 -15.47 3.50
CA PHE A 356 -5.75 -15.86 4.91
C PHE A 356 -6.70 -17.05 5.06
#